data_AF-A0AAW8KIP3-F1
#
_entry.id   AF-A0AAW8KIP3-F1
#
_cell.length_a   1.000
_cell.length_b   1.000
_cell.length_c   1.000
_cell.angle_alpha   90.00
_cell.angle_beta   90.00
_cell.angle_gamma   90.00
#
_symmetry.space_group_name_H-M   'P 1'
#
loop_
_entity.id
_entity.type
_entity.pdbx_description
1 polymer ?
#
loop_
_entity_poly.entity_id
_entity_poly.type
_entity_poly.pdbx_seq_one_letter_code
_entity_poly.pdbx_strand_id
1 'polypeptide(L)' 'MRIVTCHIGNGASVSAVKYGECVDTSMGLTPLEGLMMGTRSGDVDPSAVLSIMKKEGLNADEMSDLLNKQSGVLGISGIS' A
#
# COMPACT_ATOMS: atom_id res chain seq x y z
N MET A 1 11.82 -13.24 22.51
CA MET A 1 12.23 -12.70 21.19
C MET A 1 11.48 -11.40 20.92
N ARG A 2 12.16 -10.33 20.49
CA ARG A 2 11.54 -9.07 20.05
C ARG A 2 12.22 -8.64 18.76
N ILE A 3 11.51 -8.67 17.64
CA ILE A 3 12.07 -8.44 16.30
C ILE A 3 11.08 -7.60 15.50
N VAL A 4 11.60 -6.75 14.61
CA VAL A 4 10.84 -6.12 13.54
C VAL A 4 11.26 -6.78 12.24
N THR A 5 10.31 -7.41 11.54
CA THR A 5 10.55 -8.07 10.26
C THR A 5 10.15 -7.14 9.14
N CYS A 6 11.07 -6.86 8.22
CA CYS A 6 10.78 -6.11 7.00
C CYS A 6 10.82 -7.07 5.81
N HIS A 7 9.66 -7.38 5.25
CA HIS A 7 9.58 -8.14 3.99
C HIS A 7 9.53 -7.15 2.84
N ILE A 8 10.57 -7.12 2.00
CA ILE A 8 10.70 -6.17 0.90
C ILE A 8 10.76 -6.94 -0.43
N GLY A 9 9.72 -6.76 -1.24
CA GLY A 9 9.60 -7.31 -2.59
C GLY A 9 8.63 -6.47 -3.42
N ASN A 10 8.03 -7.05 -4.47
CA ASN A 10 7.02 -6.34 -5.26
C ASN A 10 5.79 -5.95 -4.41
N GLY A 11 5.48 -6.75 -3.39
CA GLY A 11 4.71 -6.33 -2.22
C GLY A 11 5.64 -6.21 -1.01
N ALA A 12 5.42 -5.21 -0.17
CA ALA A 12 6.29 -4.95 0.98
C ALA A 12 5.46 -4.74 2.27
N SER A 13 5.94 -5.26 3.39
CA SER A 13 5.31 -5.08 4.70
C SER A 13 6.32 -5.08 5.84
N VAL A 14 5.92 -4.48 6.96
CA VAL A 14 6.66 -4.51 8.23
C VAL A 14 5.79 -5.17 9.29
N SER A 15 6.35 -6.10 10.06
CA SER A 15 5.64 -6.76 11.16
C SER A 15 6.42 -6.68 12.46
N ALA A 16 5.74 -6.33 13.54
CA ALA A 16 6.29 -6.34 14.89
C ALA A 16 6.04 -7.70 15.55
N VAL A 17 7.12 -8.37 15.95
CA VAL A 17 7.05 -9.71 16.56
C VAL A 17 7.54 -9.65 18.01
N LYS A 18 6.68 -10.07 18.94
CA LYS A 18 6.95 -10.07 20.39
C LYS A 18 6.65 -11.46 20.97
N TYR A 19 7.65 -12.04 21.63
CA TYR A 19 7.63 -13.39 22.20
C TYR A 19 7.33 -14.51 21.19
N GLY A 20 7.66 -14.30 19.91
CA GLY A 20 7.38 -15.27 18.85
C GLY A 20 6.07 -15.00 18.09
N GLU A 21 5.22 -14.13 18.62
CA GLU A 21 3.91 -13.79 18.04
C GLU A 21 3.97 -12.46 17.30
N CYS A 22 3.29 -12.37 16.16
CA CYS A 22 3.07 -11.12 15.46
C CYS A 22 2.03 -10.30 16.23
N VAL A 23 2.39 -9.10 16.68
CA VAL A 23 1.50 -8.22 17.46
C VAL A 23 0.98 -7.04 16.65
N ASP A 24 1.63 -6.72 15.53
CA ASP A 24 1.22 -5.66 14.61
C ASP A 24 1.84 -5.87 13.23
N THR A 25 1.17 -5.40 12.18
CA THR A 25 1.67 -5.49 10.80
C THR A 25 1.16 -4.32 9.96
N SER A 26 1.98 -3.84 9.03
CA SER A 26 1.70 -2.63 8.26
C SER A 26 0.58 -2.77 7.24
N MET A 27 0.27 -3.99 6.78
CA MET A 27 -0.88 -4.23 5.89
C MET A 27 -2.14 -4.43 6.73
N GLY A 28 -3.26 -3.83 6.33
CA GLY A 28 -4.55 -4.06 6.98
C GLY A 28 -5.46 -5.00 6.20
N LEU A 29 -6.68 -4.56 5.92
CA LEU A 29 -7.73 -5.40 5.33
C LEU A 29 -7.33 -5.97 3.96
N THR A 30 -6.56 -5.19 3.19
CA THR A 30 -6.01 -5.62 1.90
C THR A 30 -4.51 -5.36 1.87
N PRO A 31 -3.76 -6.00 0.96
CA PRO A 31 -2.34 -5.72 0.78
C PRO A 31 -1.98 -4.33 0.23
N LEU A 32 -2.94 -3.40 0.12
CA LEU A 32 -2.72 -2.04 -0.36
C LEU A 32 -2.18 -1.12 0.74
N GLU A 33 -2.65 -1.31 1.98
CA GLU A 33 -2.27 -0.48 3.14
C GLU A 33 -0.82 -0.73 3.57
N GLY A 34 -0.20 0.30 4.14
CA GLY A 34 1.15 0.28 4.65
C GLY A 34 2.16 0.86 3.68
N LEU A 35 3.22 0.09 3.39
CA LEU A 35 4.33 0.58 2.59
C LEU A 35 3.91 0.84 1.13
N MET A 36 4.52 1.88 0.54
CA MET A 36 4.55 2.02 -0.92
C MET A 36 5.29 0.81 -1.53
N MET A 37 4.75 0.24 -2.60
CA MET A 37 5.27 -0.99 -3.23
C MET A 37 5.55 -0.77 -4.72
N GLY A 38 5.80 -1.83 -5.50
CA GLY A 38 6.12 -1.70 -6.93
C GLY A 38 5.04 -0.93 -7.70
N THR A 39 3.80 -1.41 -7.65
CA THR A 39 2.66 -0.79 -8.35
C THR A 39 1.55 -0.30 -7.42
N ARG A 40 1.69 -0.52 -6.10
CA ARG A 40 0.68 -0.18 -5.09
C ARG A 40 1.04 1.10 -4.35
N SER A 41 0.03 1.93 -4.07
CA SER A 41 0.22 3.22 -3.41
C SER A 41 0.82 3.12 -2.01
N GLY A 42 0.43 2.10 -1.24
CA GLY A 42 0.62 2.17 0.22
C GLY A 42 -0.38 3.13 0.85
N ASP A 43 -0.04 3.61 2.03
CA ASP A 43 -0.83 4.58 2.79
C ASP A 43 -1.04 5.89 2.02
N VAL A 44 -2.30 6.29 1.92
CA VAL A 44 -2.74 7.53 1.28
C VAL A 44 -3.86 8.17 2.10
N ASP A 45 -4.00 9.49 2.03
CA ASP A 45 -5.15 10.18 2.62
C ASP A 45 -6.44 9.73 1.91
N PRO A 46 -7.43 9.15 2.64
CA PRO A 46 -8.70 8.75 2.05
C PRO A 46 -9.45 9.90 1.35
N SER A 47 -9.30 11.14 1.84
CA SER A 47 -9.89 12.33 1.23
C SER A 47 -9.22 12.69 -0.09
N ALA A 48 -7.91 12.42 -0.24
CA ALA A 48 -7.22 12.58 -1.50
C ALA A 48 -7.73 11.57 -2.55
N VAL A 49 -7.96 10.32 -2.14
CA VAL A 49 -8.59 9.29 -3.00
C VAL A 49 -9.93 9.78 -3.53
N LEU A 50 -10.83 10.23 -2.65
CA LEU A 50 -12.14 10.76 -3.04
C LEU A 50 -12.05 12.01 -3.93
N SER A 51 -11.07 12.87 -3.68
CA SER A 51 -10.85 14.09 -4.46
C SER A 51 -10.37 13.79 -5.87
N ILE A 52 -9.44 12.84 -6.01
CA ILE A 52 -8.94 12.37 -7.32
C ILE A 52 -10.06 11.69 -8.10
N MET A 53 -10.82 10.78 -7.46
CA MET A 53 -11.98 10.15 -8.10
C MET A 53 -12.94 11.17 -8.69
N LYS A 54 -13.30 12.22 -7.93
CA LYS A 54 -14.20 13.28 -8.41
C LYS A 54 -13.60 14.12 -9.53
N LYS A 55 -12.31 14.45 -9.42
CA LYS A 55 -11.62 15.32 -10.39
C LYS A 55 -11.42 14.63 -11.74
N GLU A 56 -11.04 13.36 -11.71
CA GLU A 56 -10.72 12.56 -12.90
C GLU A 56 -11.94 11.76 -13.40
N GLY A 57 -13.07 11.81 -12.70
CA GLY A 57 -14.31 11.12 -13.09
C GLY A 57 -14.23 9.59 -12.93
N LEU A 58 -13.35 9.10 -12.06
CA LEU A 58 -13.12 7.66 -11.86
C LEU A 58 -14.23 7.04 -11.02
N ASN A 59 -14.67 5.85 -11.42
CA ASN A 59 -15.47 4.99 -10.58
C ASN A 59 -14.60 4.22 -9.55
N ALA A 60 -15.25 3.47 -8.66
CA ALA A 60 -14.55 2.77 -7.58
C ALA A 60 -13.56 1.69 -8.08
N ASP A 61 -13.91 0.96 -9.13
CA ASP A 61 -13.04 -0.08 -9.70
C ASP A 61 -11.83 0.53 -10.40
N GLU A 62 -12.03 1.63 -11.14
CA GLU A 62 -10.95 2.39 -11.79
C GLU A 62 -9.97 2.99 -10.76
N MET A 63 -10.49 3.53 -9.66
CA MET A 63 -9.65 4.02 -8.57
C MET A 63 -8.89 2.89 -7.88
N SER A 64 -9.53 1.73 -7.70
CA SER A 64 -8.88 0.54 -7.16
C SER A 64 -7.73 0.08 -8.06
N ASP A 65 -7.93 0.04 -9.37
CA ASP A 65 -6.89 -0.28 -10.34
C ASP A 65 -5.76 0.76 -10.33
N LEU A 66 -6.09 2.05 -10.23
CA LEU A 66 -5.10 3.12 -10.10
C LEU A 66 -4.21 2.89 -8.86
N LEU A 67 -4.82 2.64 -7.70
CA LEU A 67 -4.12 2.44 -6.43
C LEU A 67 -3.29 1.15 -6.40
N ASN A 68 -3.73 0.08 -7.08
CA ASN A 68 -3.08 -1.23 -7.01
C ASN A 68 -2.07 -1.52 -8.12
N LYS A 69 -2.27 -0.96 -9.32
CA LYS A 69 -1.53 -1.35 -10.52
C LYS A 69 -0.78 -0.20 -11.19
N GLN A 70 -1.11 1.05 -10.88
CA GLN A 70 -0.55 2.22 -11.56
C GLN A 70 0.09 3.22 -10.60
N SER A 71 0.18 2.87 -9.31
CA SER A 71 0.76 3.70 -8.26
C SER A 71 2.13 3.16 -7.84
N GLY A 72 2.58 3.44 -6.62
CA GLY A 72 3.82 2.90 -6.08
C GLY A 72 5.06 3.47 -6.76
N VAL A 73 6.13 2.68 -6.78
CA VAL A 73 7.38 3.01 -7.46
C VAL A 73 7.13 3.26 -8.95
N LEU A 74 6.26 2.48 -9.59
CA LEU A 74 5.83 2.68 -10.98
C LEU A 74 5.21 4.05 -11.18
N GLY A 75 4.26 4.44 -10.32
CA GLY A 75 3.55 5.72 -10.43
C GLY A 75 4.47 6.94 -10.24
N ILE A 76 5.54 6.81 -9.46
CA ILE A 76 6.48 7.92 -9.21
C ILE A 76 7.60 7.98 -10.24
N SER A 77 8.19 6.83 -10.58
CA SER A 77 9.41 6.77 -11.38
C SER A 77 9.21 6.32 -12.83
N GLY A 78 8.03 5.74 -13.15
CA GLY A 78 7.75 5.13 -14.45
C GLY A 78 8.45 3.79 -14.68
N ILE A 79 9.14 3.24 -13.67
CA ILE A 79 9.83 1.95 -13.69
C ILE A 79 9.41 1.12 -12.46
N SER A 80 9.34 -0.21 -12.62
CA SER A 80 9.04 -1.15 -11.53
C SER A 80 9.83 -2.45 -11.68
#